data_AF-A0A367M442-F1
#
_entry.id   AF-A0A367M442-F1
#
_cell.length_a   1.000
_cell.length_b   1.000
_cell.length_c   1.000
_cell.angle_alpha   90.00
_cell.angle_beta   90.00
_cell.angle_gamma   90.00
#
_symmetry.space_group_name_H-M   'P 1'
#
loop_
_entity.id
_entity.type
_entity.pdbx_description
1 polymer ?
#
loop_
_entity_poly.entity_id
_entity_poly.type
_entity_poly.pdbx_seq_one_letter_code
_entity_poly.pdbx_strand_id
1 'polypeptide(L)'
;MAELYDGPIVDAHHHFWDPQANYHPWLAEDAKIPFRYGDYSAIKRRYLPADYFGDVGAHRVVETVYVETEWDPRDPLGETRFVHHLAERHGAPHAVVAQAWLDAPDAAEVLAAQAGFARVRSVRHKPGGPQRPQQVGELRSLMSDERWRRGYAVLARH
;
A
#
# COMPACT_ATOMS: atom_id res chain seq x y z
N MET A 1 -14.70 -23.09 26.45
CA MET A 1 -13.89 -22.16 25.63
C MET A 1 -14.73 -21.78 24.44
N ALA A 2 -14.69 -20.52 24.00
CA ALA A 2 -15.40 -20.14 22.77
C ALA A 2 -14.77 -20.89 21.58
N GLU A 3 -15.59 -21.36 20.65
CA GLU A 3 -15.07 -21.88 19.38
C GLU A 3 -14.40 -20.74 18.63
N LEU A 4 -13.14 -20.95 18.25
CA LEU A 4 -12.40 -19.99 17.42
C LEU A 4 -12.81 -20.21 15.96
N TYR A 5 -12.80 -19.13 15.19
CA TYR A 5 -13.03 -19.21 13.75
C TYR A 5 -11.95 -20.08 13.09
N ASP A 6 -12.37 -21.09 12.34
CA ASP A 6 -11.51 -22.05 11.65
C ASP A 6 -11.75 -22.06 10.12
N GLY A 7 -12.46 -21.08 9.59
CA GLY A 7 -12.74 -20.97 8.16
C GLY A 7 -11.64 -20.29 7.34
N PRO A 8 -11.81 -20.18 6.01
CA PRO A 8 -10.86 -19.49 5.14
C PRO A 8 -10.83 -17.98 5.37
N ILE A 9 -9.64 -17.39 5.38
CA ILE A 9 -9.42 -15.96 5.60
C ILE A 9 -8.88 -15.32 4.33
N VAL A 10 -9.43 -14.16 3.97
CA VAL A 10 -8.78 -13.23 3.05
C VAL A 10 -8.16 -12.12 3.90
N ASP A 11 -6.83 -12.02 3.90
CA ASP A 11 -6.17 -10.88 4.53
C ASP A 11 -6.29 -9.66 3.61
N ALA A 12 -7.15 -8.73 4.01
CA ALA A 12 -7.51 -7.58 3.19
C ALA A 12 -6.47 -6.44 3.22
N HIS A 13 -5.45 -6.52 4.10
CA HIS A 13 -4.43 -5.47 4.17
C HIS A 13 -3.13 -5.98 4.77
N HIS A 14 -2.14 -6.19 3.89
CA HIS A 14 -0.74 -6.33 4.30
C HIS A 14 0.20 -5.60 3.33
N HIS A 15 1.50 -5.73 3.60
CA HIS A 15 2.58 -5.15 2.82
C HIS A 15 3.69 -6.18 2.59
N PHE A 16 4.34 -6.10 1.43
CA PHE A 16 5.63 -6.72 1.14
C PHE A 16 6.62 -5.64 0.75
N TRP A 17 7.88 -5.81 1.11
CA TRP A 17 8.92 -4.89 0.67
C TRP A 17 10.28 -5.58 0.61
N ASP A 18 11.13 -5.07 -0.27
CA ASP A 18 12.55 -5.41 -0.29
C ASP A 18 13.35 -4.10 -0.42
N PRO A 19 13.72 -3.47 0.71
CA PRO A 19 14.49 -2.23 0.70
C PRO A 19 15.95 -2.42 0.25
N GLN A 20 16.42 -3.67 0.08
CA GLN A 20 17.74 -3.97 -0.45
C GLN A 20 17.74 -3.96 -1.98
N ALA A 21 16.66 -4.46 -2.59
CA ALA A 21 16.49 -4.48 -4.04
C ALA A 21 15.85 -3.21 -4.60
N ASN A 22 15.06 -2.50 -3.80
CA ASN A 22 14.24 -1.38 -4.25
C ASN A 22 14.33 -0.18 -3.31
N TYR A 23 14.34 1.02 -3.88
CA TYR A 23 14.39 2.25 -3.10
C TYR A 23 13.02 2.61 -2.51
N HIS A 24 12.92 2.52 -1.18
CA HIS A 24 11.80 3.00 -0.38
C HIS A 24 12.32 4.08 0.57
N PRO A 25 12.02 5.37 0.35
CA PRO A 25 12.63 6.46 1.12
C PRO A 25 12.51 6.30 2.64
N TRP A 26 11.37 5.80 3.12
CA TRP A 26 11.14 5.64 4.54
C TRP A 26 11.77 4.38 5.14
N LEU A 27 12.06 3.34 4.34
CA LEU A 27 12.73 2.10 4.78
C LEU A 27 14.25 2.12 4.57
N ALA A 28 14.81 3.17 3.97
CA ALA A 28 16.26 3.33 3.85
C ALA A 28 16.95 3.20 5.23
N GLU A 29 18.15 2.62 5.26
CA GLU A 29 18.85 2.24 6.49
C GLU A 29 18.99 3.40 7.48
N ASP A 30 19.31 4.59 6.98
CA ASP A 30 19.53 5.83 7.73
C ASP A 30 18.24 6.66 7.96
N ALA A 31 17.14 6.35 7.27
CA ALA A 31 15.89 7.11 7.38
C ALA A 31 15.32 7.08 8.82
N LYS A 32 14.95 8.24 9.37
CA LYS A 32 14.30 8.32 10.68
C LYS A 32 13.13 9.29 10.59
N ILE A 33 12.01 8.79 10.07
CA ILE A 33 10.78 9.58 9.99
C ILE A 33 10.05 9.58 11.36
N PRO A 34 9.21 10.59 11.65
CA PRO A 34 8.29 10.58 12.78
C PRO A 34 7.20 9.50 12.62
N PHE A 35 7.59 8.24 12.80
CA PHE A 35 6.70 7.12 12.57
C PHE A 35 5.73 6.94 13.74
N ARG A 36 4.44 6.77 13.43
CA ARG A 36 3.36 6.75 14.44
C ARG A 36 3.49 5.64 15.49
N TYR A 37 4.30 4.61 15.22
CA TYR A 37 4.52 3.46 16.11
C TYR A 37 5.89 3.50 16.81
N GLY A 38 6.65 4.59 16.68
CA GLY A 38 7.98 4.72 17.27
C GLY A 38 9.09 4.16 16.37
N ASP A 39 10.12 3.59 16.99
CA ASP A 39 11.25 3.00 16.26
C ASP A 39 10.80 1.82 15.41
N TYR A 40 11.08 1.89 14.11
CA TYR A 40 10.72 0.91 13.10
C TYR A 40 11.95 0.25 12.46
N SER A 41 13.14 0.42 13.05
CA SER A 41 14.40 -0.11 12.50
C SER A 41 14.34 -1.63 12.30
N ALA A 42 13.60 -2.37 13.13
CA ALA A 42 13.44 -3.82 13.01
C ALA A 42 12.76 -4.29 11.70
N ILE A 43 11.98 -3.42 11.05
CA ILE A 43 11.27 -3.75 9.81
C ILE A 43 11.99 -3.26 8.54
N LYS A 44 13.14 -2.56 8.68
CA LYS A 44 13.99 -2.13 7.56
C LYS A 44 14.81 -3.28 6.96
N ARG A 45 14.13 -4.38 6.69
CA ARG A 45 14.65 -5.61 6.12
C ARG A 45 13.62 -6.13 5.14
N ARG A 46 14.05 -7.02 4.26
CA ARG A 46 13.16 -7.71 3.33
C ARG A 46 12.04 -8.44 4.08
N TYR A 47 10.82 -8.34 3.54
CA TYR A 47 9.63 -9.04 3.98
C TYR A 47 8.79 -9.42 2.75
N LEU A 48 8.79 -10.71 2.42
CA LEU A 48 8.21 -11.26 1.18
C LEU A 48 7.11 -12.29 1.48
N PRO A 49 6.39 -12.82 0.47
CA PRO A 49 5.33 -13.80 0.70
C PRO A 49 5.71 -14.99 1.60
N ALA A 50 6.94 -15.51 1.48
CA ALA A 50 7.40 -16.62 2.31
C ALA A 50 7.49 -16.25 3.80
N ASP A 51 7.93 -15.03 4.12
CA ASP A 51 7.99 -14.54 5.51
C ASP A 51 6.57 -14.37 6.06
N TYR A 52 5.68 -13.74 5.29
CA TYR A 52 4.28 -13.55 5.65
C TYR A 52 3.55 -14.87 5.93
N PHE A 53 3.64 -15.86 5.04
CA PHE A 53 2.98 -17.15 5.27
C PHE A 53 3.62 -17.95 6.41
N GLY A 54 4.87 -17.67 6.78
CA GLY A 54 5.48 -18.16 8.01
C GLY A 54 4.87 -17.53 9.28
N ASP A 55 4.60 -16.21 9.24
CA ASP A 55 4.06 -15.45 10.37
C ASP A 55 2.56 -15.66 10.60
N VAL A 56 1.79 -15.93 9.54
CA VAL A 56 0.34 -16.21 9.59
C VAL A 56 0.02 -17.40 10.50
N GLY A 57 0.95 -18.35 10.68
CA GLY A 57 0.83 -19.45 11.62
C GLY A 57 -0.38 -20.35 11.37
N ALA A 58 -1.26 -20.48 12.36
CA ALA A 58 -2.44 -21.35 12.28
C ALA A 58 -3.64 -20.73 11.56
N HIS A 59 -3.57 -19.44 11.19
CA HIS A 59 -4.66 -18.78 10.47
C HIS A 59 -4.75 -19.33 9.04
N ARG A 60 -5.95 -19.73 8.61
CA ARG A 60 -6.20 -20.27 7.27
C ARG A 60 -6.32 -19.15 6.23
N VAL A 61 -5.27 -18.35 6.06
CA VAL A 61 -5.23 -17.32 5.01
C VAL A 61 -5.12 -17.99 3.64
N VAL A 62 -6.17 -17.87 2.84
CA VAL A 62 -6.25 -18.46 1.50
C VAL A 62 -5.98 -17.45 0.40
N GLU A 63 -6.27 -16.17 0.65
CA GLU A 63 -6.00 -15.08 -0.28
C GLU A 63 -5.53 -13.84 0.47
N THR A 64 -4.88 -12.93 -0.25
CA THR A 64 -4.32 -11.72 0.36
C THR A 64 -4.39 -10.51 -0.56
N VAL A 65 -4.57 -9.33 0.02
CA VAL A 65 -4.56 -8.05 -0.67
C VAL A 65 -3.32 -7.26 -0.24
N TYR A 66 -2.46 -6.97 -1.20
CA TYR A 66 -1.32 -6.07 -1.00
C TYR A 66 -1.79 -4.63 -1.09
N VAL A 67 -1.30 -3.79 -0.19
CA VAL A 67 -1.50 -2.34 -0.24
C VAL A 67 -0.16 -1.65 -0.44
N GLU A 68 -0.11 -0.61 -1.27
CA GLU A 68 1.10 0.19 -1.49
C GLU A 68 1.83 0.59 -0.20
N THR A 69 3.15 0.74 -0.31
CA THR A 69 4.12 0.87 0.78
C THR A 69 4.92 2.16 0.67
N GLU A 70 4.35 3.22 0.11
CA GLU A 70 5.01 4.53 -0.06
C GLU A 70 6.34 4.41 -0.80
N TRP A 71 6.26 3.82 -2.01
CA TRP A 71 7.37 3.71 -2.97
C TRP A 71 7.97 5.07 -3.34
N ASP A 72 9.10 5.05 -4.06
CA ASP A 72 9.67 6.26 -4.66
C ASP A 72 8.63 7.00 -5.52
N PRO A 73 8.24 8.24 -5.17
CA PRO A 73 7.23 8.99 -5.91
C PRO A 73 7.66 9.33 -7.34
N ARG A 74 8.94 9.17 -7.70
CA ARG A 74 9.46 9.35 -9.06
C ARG A 74 9.20 8.14 -9.97
N ASP A 75 8.81 7.00 -9.40
CA ASP A 75 8.47 5.78 -10.14
C ASP A 75 7.10 5.24 -9.69
N PRO A 76 5.99 5.89 -10.09
CA PRO A 76 4.64 5.57 -9.60
C PRO A 76 4.17 4.15 -9.96
N LEU A 77 4.81 3.49 -10.93
CA LEU A 77 4.46 2.14 -11.39
C LEU A 77 5.45 1.06 -10.94
N GLY A 78 6.60 1.44 -10.36
CA GLY A 78 7.67 0.52 -9.94
C GLY A 78 7.20 -0.51 -8.95
N GLU A 79 6.49 -0.04 -7.93
CA GLU A 79 5.91 -0.90 -6.91
C GLU A 79 4.95 -1.93 -7.50
N THR A 80 4.03 -1.50 -8.35
CA THR A 80 3.05 -2.41 -8.96
C THR A 80 3.72 -3.49 -9.80
N ARG A 81 4.77 -3.14 -10.57
CA ARG A 81 5.59 -4.11 -11.31
C ARG A 81 6.28 -5.11 -10.38
N PHE A 82 6.92 -4.61 -9.32
CA PHE A 82 7.58 -5.45 -8.31
C PHE A 82 6.60 -6.45 -7.69
N VAL A 83 5.42 -5.99 -7.27
CA VAL A 83 4.40 -6.84 -6.63
C VAL A 83 3.81 -7.86 -7.60
N HIS A 84 3.66 -7.52 -8.88
CA HIS A 84 3.24 -8.50 -9.88
C HIS A 84 4.29 -9.59 -10.09
N HIS A 85 5.58 -9.23 -10.10
CA HIS A 85 6.66 -10.21 -10.13
C HIS A 85 6.64 -11.14 -8.90
N LEU A 86 6.35 -10.60 -7.71
CA LEU A 86 6.14 -11.43 -6.52
C LEU A 86 4.96 -12.39 -6.70
N ALA A 87 3.84 -11.89 -7.25
CA ALA A 87 2.65 -12.71 -7.48
C ALA A 87 2.89 -13.83 -8.51
N GLU A 88 3.67 -13.58 -9.55
CA GLU A 88 4.08 -14.60 -10.53
C GLU A 88 4.96 -15.67 -9.89
N ARG A 89 5.89 -15.26 -9.02
CA ARG A 89 6.86 -16.16 -8.39
C ARG A 89 6.29 -16.97 -7.23
N HIS A 90 5.40 -16.36 -6.44
CA HIS A 90 4.95 -16.90 -5.16
C HIS A 90 3.45 -17.23 -5.12
N GLY A 91 2.68 -16.84 -6.14
CA GLY A 91 1.22 -16.97 -6.15
C GLY A 91 0.49 -15.93 -5.29
N ALA A 92 1.20 -15.01 -4.63
CA ALA A 92 0.63 -13.95 -3.79
C ALA A 92 1.35 -12.60 -4.03
N PRO A 93 0.64 -11.46 -3.96
CA PRO A 93 -0.74 -11.31 -3.50
C PRO A 93 -1.80 -11.64 -4.57
N HIS A 94 -3.06 -11.79 -4.14
CA HIS A 94 -4.20 -12.09 -5.01
C HIS A 94 -4.78 -10.82 -5.64
N ALA A 95 -4.80 -9.71 -4.89
CA ALA A 95 -5.16 -8.38 -5.37
C ALA A 95 -4.16 -7.32 -4.89
N VAL A 96 -4.13 -6.18 -5.59
CA VAL A 96 -3.22 -5.06 -5.34
C VAL A 96 -4.03 -3.77 -5.23
N VAL A 97 -3.79 -3.02 -4.15
CA VAL A 97 -4.15 -1.62 -3.99
C VAL A 97 -2.91 -0.80 -4.31
N ALA A 98 -2.86 -0.25 -5.53
CA ALA A 98 -1.70 0.47 -6.03
C ALA A 98 -1.60 1.90 -5.49
N GLN A 99 -0.47 2.57 -5.67
CA GLN A 99 -0.36 4.00 -5.36
C GLN A 99 -0.89 4.85 -6.50
N ALA A 100 -1.64 5.91 -6.16
CA ALA A 100 -1.97 6.99 -7.08
C ALA A 100 -2.17 8.31 -6.33
N TRP A 101 -1.42 9.35 -6.67
CA TRP A 101 -1.61 10.70 -6.16
C TRP A 101 -2.73 11.42 -6.90
N LEU A 102 -3.95 11.31 -6.38
CA LEU A 102 -5.18 11.81 -7.01
C LEU A 102 -5.25 13.34 -7.22
N ASP A 103 -4.38 14.11 -6.59
CA ASP A 103 -4.28 15.57 -6.77
C ASP A 103 -3.15 15.98 -7.74
N ALA A 104 -2.35 15.02 -8.21
CA ALA A 104 -1.26 15.26 -9.15
C ALA A 104 -1.77 15.59 -10.56
N PRO A 105 -1.06 16.42 -11.34
CA PRO A 105 -1.46 16.78 -12.71
C PRO A 105 -1.61 15.58 -13.65
N ASP A 106 -0.85 14.52 -13.41
CA ASP A 106 -0.77 13.27 -14.17
C ASP A 106 -1.62 12.14 -13.56
N ALA A 107 -2.46 12.41 -12.55
CA ALA A 107 -3.25 11.39 -11.86
C ALA A 107 -4.05 10.49 -12.82
N ALA A 108 -4.65 11.05 -13.86
CA ALA A 108 -5.43 10.28 -14.83
C ALA A 108 -4.57 9.30 -15.65
N GLU A 109 -3.35 9.69 -16.00
CA GLU A 109 -2.40 8.84 -16.73
C GLU A 109 -1.92 7.70 -15.83
N VAL A 110 -1.54 8.02 -14.59
CA VAL A 110 -1.11 7.02 -13.61
C VAL A 110 -2.24 6.02 -13.32
N LEU A 111 -3.48 6.49 -13.11
CA LEU A 111 -4.63 5.60 -12.88
C LEU A 111 -4.88 4.65 -14.05
N ALA A 112 -4.83 5.16 -15.29
CA ALA A 112 -4.99 4.32 -16.48
C ALA A 112 -3.87 3.27 -16.60
N ALA A 113 -2.63 3.65 -16.29
CA ALA A 113 -1.51 2.73 -16.30
C ALA A 113 -1.61 1.67 -15.18
N GLN A 114 -2.01 2.06 -13.96
CA GLN A 114 -2.25 1.12 -12.86
C GLN A 114 -3.38 0.13 -13.21
N ALA A 115 -4.46 0.60 -13.84
CA ALA A 115 -5.57 -0.26 -14.28
C ALA A 115 -5.17 -1.31 -15.33
N GLY A 116 -4.05 -1.09 -16.04
CA GLY A 116 -3.49 -2.08 -16.98
C GLY A 116 -2.91 -3.32 -16.30
N PHE A 117 -2.68 -3.29 -14.99
CA PHE A 117 -2.12 -4.42 -14.24
C PHE A 117 -3.23 -5.37 -13.76
N ALA A 118 -3.13 -6.65 -14.14
CA ALA A 118 -4.20 -7.64 -13.97
C ALA A 118 -4.69 -7.83 -12.51
N ARG A 119 -3.85 -7.59 -11.51
CA ARG A 119 -4.21 -7.74 -10.08
C ARG A 119 -4.60 -6.44 -9.39
N VAL A 120 -4.48 -5.29 -10.03
CA VAL A 120 -4.90 -4.01 -9.44
C VAL A 120 -6.41 -3.96 -9.34
N ARG A 121 -6.92 -3.67 -8.15
CA ARG A 121 -8.38 -3.58 -7.86
C ARG A 121 -8.76 -2.27 -7.18
N SER A 122 -7.77 -1.50 -6.72
CA SER A 122 -7.99 -0.22 -6.06
C SER A 122 -6.70 0.60 -6.06
N VAL A 123 -6.78 1.82 -5.54
CA VAL A 123 -5.61 2.66 -5.26
C VAL A 123 -5.67 3.23 -3.85
N ARG A 124 -4.52 3.62 -3.30
CA ARG A 124 -4.42 4.34 -2.03
C ARG A 124 -3.76 5.70 -2.25
N HIS A 125 -4.34 6.71 -1.60
CA HIS A 125 -3.77 8.03 -1.42
C HIS A 125 -4.05 8.44 0.03
N LYS A 126 -3.02 8.61 0.85
CA LYS A 126 -3.18 9.09 2.23
C LYS A 126 -3.84 10.48 2.20
N PRO A 127 -4.93 10.70 2.96
CA PRO A 127 -5.74 11.92 2.84
C PRO A 127 -5.06 13.19 3.39
N GLY A 128 -3.80 13.12 3.83
CA GLY A 128 -3.17 14.13 4.66
C GLY A 128 -3.93 14.32 5.98
N GLY A 129 -3.67 15.44 6.66
CA GLY A 129 -4.43 15.81 7.85
C GLY A 129 -3.58 16.44 8.96
N PRO A 130 -4.20 16.68 10.13
CA PRO A 130 -3.55 17.30 11.27
C PRO A 130 -2.35 16.47 11.73
N GLN A 131 -1.23 17.14 11.98
CA GLN A 131 0.01 16.51 12.45
C GLN A 131 0.05 16.42 13.98
N ARG A 132 -0.83 17.16 14.67
CA ARG A 132 -0.94 17.20 16.13
C ARG A 132 -2.41 17.23 16.54
N PRO A 133 -2.78 16.68 17.72
CA PRO A 133 -4.17 16.65 18.18
C PRO A 133 -4.88 18.01 18.20
N GLN A 134 -4.15 19.11 18.48
CA GLN A 134 -4.71 20.46 18.54
C GLN A 134 -5.23 20.97 17.19
N GLN A 135 -4.75 20.40 16.08
CA GLN A 135 -5.13 20.81 14.72
C GLN A 135 -6.37 20.07 14.20
N VAL A 136 -6.89 19.10 14.97
CA VAL A 136 -8.06 18.31 14.56
C VAL A 136 -9.28 19.24 14.46
N GLY A 137 -9.93 19.22 13.29
CA GLY A 137 -11.09 20.08 12.99
C GLY A 137 -10.73 21.48 12.47
N GLU A 138 -9.47 21.90 12.54
CA GLU A 138 -9.01 23.20 12.02
C GLU A 138 -8.59 23.13 10.55
N LEU A 139 -8.14 21.95 10.10
CA LEU A 139 -7.61 21.72 8.76
C LEU A 139 -8.52 20.80 7.96
N ARG A 140 -8.76 21.16 6.69
CA ARG A 140 -9.39 20.26 5.72
C ARG A 140 -8.37 19.25 5.23
N SER A 141 -8.81 18.00 5.01
CA SER A 141 -8.00 16.96 4.39
C SER A 141 -7.90 17.16 2.87
N LEU A 142 -6.97 16.47 2.22
CA LEU A 142 -6.85 16.43 0.75
C LEU A 142 -8.15 15.95 0.09
N MET A 143 -8.97 15.16 0.78
CA MET A 143 -10.26 14.70 0.26
C MET A 143 -11.26 15.86 0.04
N SER A 144 -11.02 17.03 0.63
CA SER A 144 -11.81 18.25 0.38
C SER A 144 -11.27 19.08 -0.80
N ASP A 145 -10.06 18.79 -1.28
CA ASP A 145 -9.42 19.52 -2.38
C ASP A 145 -10.08 19.17 -3.72
N GLU A 146 -10.28 20.19 -4.57
CA GLU A 146 -10.95 19.98 -5.86
C GLU A 146 -10.12 19.19 -6.87
N ARG A 147 -8.79 19.33 -6.86
CA ARG A 147 -7.89 18.53 -7.73
C ARG A 147 -7.98 17.06 -7.32
N TRP A 148 -7.88 16.79 -6.01
CA TRP A 148 -8.05 15.45 -5.47
C TRP A 148 -9.39 14.83 -5.87
N ARG A 149 -10.50 15.57 -5.71
CA ARG A 149 -11.85 15.09 -6.06
C ARG A 149 -12.00 14.83 -7.56
N ARG A 150 -11.36 15.63 -8.41
CA ARG A 150 -11.30 15.38 -9.86
C ARG A 150 -10.55 14.10 -10.18
N GLY A 151 -9.38 13.86 -9.56
CA GLY A 151 -8.65 12.61 -9.73
C GLY A 151 -9.41 11.40 -9.19
N TYR A 152 -10.05 11.52 -8.03
CA TYR A 152 -10.93 10.47 -7.48
C TYR A 152 -12.06 10.10 -8.45
N ALA A 153 -12.69 11.09 -9.10
CA ALA A 153 -13.74 10.82 -10.08
C ALA A 153 -13.25 10.06 -11.33
N VAL A 154 -11.95 10.10 -11.65
CA VAL A 154 -11.37 9.33 -12.77
C VAL A 154 -11.39 7.83 -12.49
N LEU A 155 -11.39 7.40 -11.22
CA LEU A 155 -11.49 5.98 -10.86
C LEU A 155 -12.71 5.30 -11.48
N ALA A 156 -13.83 6.01 -11.66
CA ALA A 156 -15.04 5.45 -12.26
C ALA A 156 -14.90 5.08 -13.76
N ARG A 157 -13.77 5.40 -14.40
CA ARG A 157 -13.48 5.07 -15.81
C ARG A 157 -12.72 3.75 -15.99
N HIS A 158 -12.25 3.15 -14.90
CA HIS A 158 -11.39 1.97 -14.87
C HIS A 158 -12.03 0.87 -14.02
#